data_AF-A0A1H2DAK4-F1
#
_entry.id   AF-A0A1H2DAK4-F1
#
_cell.length_a   1.000
_cell.length_b   1.000
_cell.length_c   1.000
_cell.angle_alpha   90.00
_cell.angle_beta   90.00
_cell.angle_gamma   90.00
#
_symmetry.space_group_name_H-M   'P 1'
#
loop_
_entity.id
_entity.type
_entity.pdbx_description
1 polymer ?
#
loop_
_entity_poly.entity_id
_entity_poly.type
_entity_poly.pdbx_seq_one_letter_code
_entity_poly.pdbx_strand_id
1 'polypeptide(L)'
;MESDRIVPADPERPVSGEPHVRLVDAVLRSSRGHADWQAEGGPRPQLPRGWTELWNDAVRRQMDLAEEPENDARRTVQAMLDQLTRLDREAEWFRSDPLLRTRAISETLLHCTRLGPDVPSRLAQAAWHRQQGLRPVDYARIQAIAAAQDDWLEAWNIWATTR
;
A
#
# COMPACT_ATOMS: atom_id res chain seq x y z
N MET A 1 16.59 30.77 41.35
CA MET A 1 17.34 29.81 40.52
C MET A 1 16.47 28.58 40.39
N GLU A 2 15.60 28.60 39.38
CA GLU A 2 14.70 27.49 39.09
C GLU A 2 15.37 26.67 37.99
N SER A 3 15.80 25.45 38.34
CA SER A 3 16.34 24.50 37.37
C SER A 3 15.21 24.03 36.48
N ASP A 4 15.27 24.48 35.23
CA ASP A 4 14.44 24.03 34.13
C ASP A 4 14.72 22.54 33.89
N ARG A 5 13.82 21.68 34.37
CA ARG A 5 13.84 20.25 34.07
C ARG A 5 13.39 20.11 32.63
N ILE A 6 14.35 19.87 31.74
CA ILE A 6 14.10 19.30 30.42
C ILE A 6 13.39 17.96 30.63
N VAL A 7 12.07 17.96 30.46
CA VAL A 7 11.26 16.74 30.39
C VAL A 7 11.64 16.08 29.06
N PRO A 8 12.20 14.84 29.06
CA PRO A 8 12.45 14.14 27.82
C PRO A 8 11.10 13.92 27.11
N ALA A 9 11.03 14.32 25.84
CA ALA A 9 9.87 14.08 25.00
C ALA A 9 9.63 12.56 24.95
N ASP A 10 8.45 12.16 25.40
CA ASP A 10 7.95 10.80 25.36
C ASP A 10 7.81 10.33 23.90
N PRO A 11 8.51 9.28 23.45
CA PRO A 11 8.41 8.79 22.07
C PRO A 11 7.09 8.05 21.79
N GLU A 12 6.18 7.93 22.76
CA GLU A 12 4.97 7.09 22.69
C GLU A 12 3.65 7.87 22.50
N ARG A 13 3.64 9.04 21.85
CA ARG A 13 2.36 9.53 21.32
C ARG A 13 1.93 8.64 20.14
N PRO A 14 0.73 8.02 20.16
CA PRO A 14 0.19 7.41 18.97
C PRO A 14 0.08 8.51 17.91
N VAL A 15 0.77 8.34 16.79
CA VAL A 15 0.65 9.23 15.64
C VAL A 15 -0.80 9.13 15.19
N SER A 16 -1.61 10.14 15.55
CA SER A 16 -2.99 10.30 15.09
C SER A 16 -2.96 10.29 13.56
N GLY A 17 -3.55 9.26 12.96
CA GLY A 17 -3.51 9.04 11.52
C GLY A 17 -4.29 7.78 11.17
N GLU A 18 -4.88 7.77 9.98
CA GLU A 18 -5.73 6.68 9.52
C GLU A 18 -4.97 5.35 9.51
N PRO A 19 -5.49 4.25 10.13
CA PRO A 19 -4.77 2.98 10.28
C PRO A 19 -4.20 2.42 8.98
N HIS A 20 -4.96 2.50 7.88
CA HIS A 20 -4.48 2.05 6.57
C HIS A 20 -3.26 2.84 6.09
N VAL A 21 -3.24 4.16 6.25
CA VAL A 21 -2.10 5.01 5.83
C VAL A 21 -0.86 4.64 6.63
N ARG A 22 -0.99 4.47 7.95
CA ARG A 22 0.12 4.06 8.81
C ARG A 22 0.71 2.71 8.39
N LEU A 23 -0.15 1.75 8.05
CA LEU A 23 0.28 0.44 7.56
C LEU A 23 0.97 0.54 6.19
N VAL A 24 0.37 1.26 5.23
CA VAL A 24 0.95 1.50 3.90
C VAL A 24 2.35 2.11 4.01
N ASP A 25 2.50 3.16 4.81
CA ASP A 25 3.79 3.82 5.01
C ASP A 25 4.84 2.89 5.60
N ALA A 26 4.47 2.07 6.59
CA ALA A 26 5.37 1.08 7.18
C ALA A 26 5.80 0.02 6.17
N VAL A 27 4.87 -0.46 5.34
CA VAL A 27 5.12 -1.45 4.29
C VAL A 27 6.03 -0.89 3.20
N LEU A 28 5.74 0.31 2.69
CA LEU A 28 6.55 0.92 1.63
C LEU A 28 7.98 1.18 2.11
N ARG A 29 8.17 1.70 3.34
CA ARG A 29 9.51 1.84 3.93
C ARG A 29 10.23 0.51 4.06
N SER A 30 9.55 -0.53 4.55
CA SER A 30 10.12 -1.88 4.69
C SER A 30 10.50 -2.49 3.35
N SER A 31 9.65 -2.31 2.32
CA SER A 31 9.87 -2.79 0.95
C SER A 31 11.11 -2.16 0.32
N ARG A 32 11.27 -0.84 0.46
CA ARG A 32 12.47 -0.13 -0.03
C ARG A 32 13.74 -0.57 0.69
N GLY A 33 13.69 -0.66 2.03
CA GLY A 33 14.84 -1.18 2.79
C GLY A 33 15.24 -2.60 2.40
N HIS A 34 14.28 -3.46 2.03
CA HIS A 34 14.57 -4.79 1.47
C HIS A 34 15.19 -4.72 0.07
N ALA A 35 14.73 -3.82 -0.80
CA ALA A 35 15.31 -3.62 -2.12
C ALA A 35 16.76 -3.11 -2.03
N ASP A 36 17.00 -2.11 -1.16
CA ASP A 36 18.34 -1.57 -0.91
C ASP A 36 19.29 -2.66 -0.38
N TRP A 37 18.82 -3.46 0.59
CA TRP A 37 19.57 -4.61 1.10
C TRP A 37 19.87 -5.66 0.03
N GLN A 38 18.93 -5.95 -0.88
CA GLN A 38 19.16 -6.89 -1.99
C GLN A 38 20.19 -6.35 -2.99
N ALA A 39 20.23 -5.03 -3.22
CA ALA A 39 21.13 -4.38 -4.15
C ALA A 39 22.54 -4.18 -3.59
N GLU A 40 22.65 -3.74 -2.34
CA GLU A 40 23.90 -3.26 -1.73
C GLU A 40 24.47 -4.21 -0.66
N GLY A 41 23.68 -5.20 -0.21
CA GLY A 41 24.03 -6.08 0.90
C GLY A 41 23.86 -5.41 2.28
N GLY A 42 24.50 -5.99 3.30
CA GLY A 42 24.45 -5.47 4.68
C GLY A 42 23.46 -6.19 5.61
N PRO A 43 23.13 -5.59 6.78
CA PRO A 43 22.23 -6.19 7.75
C PRO A 43 20.82 -6.34 7.18
N ARG A 44 20.25 -7.55 7.31
CA ARG A 44 18.88 -7.81 6.85
C ARG A 44 17.89 -6.85 7.53
N PRO A 45 17.02 -6.17 6.77
CA PRO A 45 16.01 -5.31 7.35
C PRO A 45 15.09 -6.12 8.27
N GLN A 46 14.81 -5.58 9.45
CA GLN A 46 13.83 -6.16 10.36
C GLN A 46 12.43 -5.67 10.01
N LEU A 47 11.42 -6.49 10.29
CA LEU A 47 10.04 -6.03 10.24
C LEU A 47 9.87 -4.83 11.18
N PRO A 48 9.03 -3.85 10.82
CA PRO A 48 8.71 -2.73 11.70
C PRO A 48 8.26 -3.24 13.06
N ARG A 49 8.75 -2.61 14.14
CA ARG A 49 8.20 -2.84 15.49
C ARG A 49 6.71 -2.55 15.45
N GLY A 50 5.92 -3.43 16.06
CA GLY A 50 4.46 -3.33 16.08
C GLY A 50 3.76 -3.63 14.76
N TRP A 51 4.40 -4.39 13.87
CA TRP A 51 3.78 -4.89 12.63
C TRP A 51 2.40 -5.51 12.87
N THR A 52 2.30 -6.38 13.89
CA THR A 52 1.04 -7.05 14.24
C THR A 52 -0.04 -6.07 14.65
N GLU A 53 0.28 -5.03 15.42
CA GLU A 53 -0.69 -4.00 15.80
C GLU A 53 -1.15 -3.19 14.58
N LEU A 54 -0.21 -2.72 13.74
CA LEU A 54 -0.53 -1.96 12.52
C LEU A 54 -1.45 -2.76 11.58
N TRP A 55 -1.15 -4.05 11.40
CA TRP A 55 -1.97 -4.96 10.60
C TRP A 55 -3.37 -5.10 11.19
N ASN A 56 -3.47 -5.41 12.48
CA ASN A 56 -4.76 -5.62 13.14
C ASN A 56 -5.62 -4.36 13.17
N ASP A 57 -5.03 -3.19 13.36
CA ASP A 57 -5.76 -1.92 13.37
C ASP A 57 -6.30 -1.58 11.98
N ALA A 58 -5.53 -1.81 10.91
CA ALA A 58 -6.01 -1.61 9.54
C ALA A 58 -7.12 -2.61 9.17
N VAL A 59 -7.01 -3.88 9.59
CA VAL A 59 -8.05 -4.90 9.35
C VAL A 59 -9.33 -4.55 10.09
N ARG A 60 -9.27 -4.18 11.37
CA ARG A 60 -10.45 -3.73 12.13
C ARG A 60 -11.09 -2.52 11.47
N ARG A 61 -10.28 -1.54 11.08
CA ARG A 61 -10.77 -0.35 10.39
C ARG A 61 -11.44 -0.69 9.06
N GLN A 62 -10.91 -1.66 8.32
CA GLN A 62 -11.53 -2.16 7.09
C GLN A 62 -12.88 -2.83 7.36
N MET A 63 -12.97 -3.65 8.41
CA MET A 63 -14.25 -4.27 8.82
C MET A 63 -15.29 -3.19 9.15
N ASP A 64 -14.89 -2.17 9.91
CA ASP A 64 -15.77 -1.08 10.33
C ASP A 64 -16.26 -0.23 9.14
N LEU A 65 -15.40 0.03 8.15
CA LEU A 65 -15.71 0.90 7.02
C LEU A 65 -16.48 0.21 5.90
N ALA A 66 -16.13 -1.04 5.59
CA ALA A 66 -16.67 -1.77 4.45
C ALA A 66 -17.72 -2.83 4.84
N GLU A 67 -18.01 -2.97 6.14
CA GLU A 67 -18.88 -3.98 6.74
C GLU A 67 -18.49 -5.42 6.30
N GLU A 68 -17.19 -5.65 6.14
CA GLU A 68 -16.64 -6.93 5.70
C GLU A 68 -16.37 -7.86 6.89
N PRO A 69 -16.62 -9.18 6.76
CA PRO A 69 -16.16 -10.14 7.76
C PRO A 69 -14.62 -10.14 7.81
N GLU A 70 -14.04 -10.48 8.96
CA GLU A 70 -12.59 -10.34 9.20
C GLU A 70 -11.73 -10.99 8.10
N ASN A 71 -12.07 -12.20 7.66
CA ASN A 71 -11.33 -12.89 6.61
C ASN A 71 -11.33 -12.13 5.28
N ASP A 72 -12.41 -11.42 4.96
CA ASP A 72 -12.53 -10.64 3.73
C ASP A 72 -11.77 -9.33 3.88
N ALA A 73 -11.92 -8.65 5.01
CA ALA A 73 -11.15 -7.46 5.35
C ALA A 73 -9.63 -7.71 5.29
N ARG A 74 -9.16 -8.84 5.82
CA ARG A 74 -7.75 -9.26 5.71
C ARG A 74 -7.28 -9.41 4.27
N ARG A 75 -8.11 -10.02 3.40
CA ARG A 75 -7.78 -10.20 1.99
C ARG A 75 -7.79 -8.85 1.26
N THR A 76 -8.72 -7.97 1.57
CA THR A 76 -8.79 -6.61 1.00
C THR A 76 -7.56 -5.79 1.38
N VAL A 77 -7.17 -5.78 2.67
CA VAL A 77 -5.96 -5.09 3.15
C VAL A 77 -4.70 -5.68 2.50
N GLN A 78 -4.60 -7.00 2.41
CA GLN A 78 -3.46 -7.64 1.71
C GLN A 78 -3.40 -7.21 0.24
N ALA A 79 -4.52 -7.29 -0.48
CA ALA A 79 -4.62 -6.91 -1.89
C ALA A 79 -4.22 -5.45 -2.14
N MET A 80 -4.63 -4.55 -1.24
CA MET A 80 -4.26 -3.14 -1.27
C MET A 80 -2.75 -2.95 -1.11
N LEU A 81 -2.12 -3.62 -0.14
CA LEU A 81 -0.68 -3.52 0.09
C LEU A 81 0.15 -4.10 -1.07
N ASP A 82 -0.30 -5.22 -1.62
CA ASP A 82 0.33 -5.84 -2.79
C ASP A 82 0.29 -4.90 -4.00
N GLN A 83 -0.81 -4.17 -4.20
CA GLN A 83 -0.91 -3.17 -5.27
C GLN A 83 0.08 -2.03 -5.06
N LEU A 84 0.10 -1.43 -3.87
CA LEU A 84 0.90 -0.24 -3.59
C LEU A 84 2.40 -0.54 -3.55
N THR A 85 2.81 -1.69 -3.01
CA THR A 85 4.21 -2.15 -3.08
C THR A 85 4.64 -2.44 -4.51
N ARG A 86 3.73 -2.91 -5.37
CA ARG A 86 4.05 -3.08 -6.79
C ARG A 86 4.16 -1.74 -7.51
N LEU A 87 3.30 -0.77 -7.24
CA LEU A 87 3.48 0.59 -7.77
C LEU A 87 4.82 1.16 -7.37
N ASP A 88 5.22 0.99 -6.11
CA ASP A 88 6.53 1.46 -5.63
C ASP A 88 7.71 0.83 -6.39
N ARG A 89 7.59 -0.41 -6.86
CA ARG A 89 8.63 -1.09 -7.65
C ARG A 89 8.60 -0.71 -9.13
N GLU A 90 7.43 -0.62 -9.73
CA GLU A 90 7.28 -0.55 -11.19
C GLU A 90 7.10 0.89 -11.71
N ALA A 91 6.52 1.80 -10.90
CA ALA A 91 6.18 3.14 -11.33
C ALA A 91 7.15 4.18 -10.75
N GLU A 92 8.00 4.77 -11.60
CA GLU A 92 8.97 5.78 -11.18
C GLU A 92 8.28 7.00 -10.53
N TRP A 93 7.18 7.48 -11.10
CA TRP A 93 6.44 8.61 -10.56
C TRP A 93 5.93 8.36 -9.13
N PHE A 94 5.61 7.12 -8.78
CA PHE A 94 5.14 6.78 -7.43
C PHE A 94 6.29 6.90 -6.40
N ARG A 95 7.53 6.63 -6.84
CA ARG A 95 8.72 6.81 -6.00
C ARG A 95 9.13 8.28 -5.89
N SER A 96 9.21 8.98 -7.03
CA SER A 96 9.85 10.29 -7.14
C SER A 96 8.93 11.49 -6.90
N ASP A 97 7.60 11.36 -7.12
CA ASP A 97 6.63 12.43 -6.90
C ASP A 97 5.77 12.15 -5.65
N PRO A 98 5.99 12.87 -4.53
CA PRO A 98 5.22 12.68 -3.30
C PRO A 98 3.73 13.01 -3.45
N LEU A 99 3.36 13.98 -4.29
CA LEU A 99 1.97 14.40 -4.45
C LEU A 99 1.18 13.34 -5.22
N LEU A 100 1.75 12.84 -6.33
CA LEU A 100 1.14 11.74 -7.08
C LEU A 100 1.05 10.47 -6.23
N ARG A 101 2.10 10.15 -5.45
CA ARG A 101 2.07 9.02 -4.51
C ARG A 101 0.93 9.15 -3.50
N THR A 102 0.83 10.29 -2.82
CA THR A 102 -0.23 10.51 -1.83
C THR A 102 -1.61 10.39 -2.46
N ARG A 103 -1.82 10.98 -3.64
CA ARG A 103 -3.10 10.87 -4.37
C ARG A 103 -3.42 9.41 -4.74
N ALA A 104 -2.45 8.64 -5.24
CA ALA A 104 -2.64 7.24 -5.60
C ALA A 104 -2.98 6.36 -4.39
N ILE A 105 -2.32 6.61 -3.24
CA ILE A 105 -2.65 5.94 -1.96
C ILE A 105 -4.08 6.30 -1.56
N SER A 106 -4.43 7.59 -1.51
CA SER A 106 -5.77 8.04 -1.11
C SER A 106 -6.88 7.45 -1.99
N GLU A 107 -6.71 7.46 -3.32
CA GLU A 107 -7.70 6.89 -4.23
C GLU A 107 -7.80 5.35 -4.10
N THR A 108 -6.68 4.66 -3.87
CA THR A 108 -6.69 3.22 -3.57
C THR A 108 -7.44 2.92 -2.28
N LEU A 109 -7.24 3.73 -1.23
CA LEU A 109 -7.96 3.58 0.05
C LEU A 109 -9.46 3.81 -0.11
N LEU A 110 -9.86 4.87 -0.83
CA LEU A 110 -11.27 5.15 -1.11
C LEU A 110 -11.93 4.01 -1.87
N HIS A 111 -11.24 3.44 -2.86
CA HIS A 111 -11.74 2.31 -3.63
C HIS A 111 -11.87 1.04 -2.77
N CYS A 112 -10.84 0.65 -2.02
CA CYS A 112 -10.84 -0.60 -1.26
C CYS A 112 -11.76 -0.57 -0.02
N THR A 113 -11.98 0.61 0.56
CA THR A 113 -12.94 0.82 1.67
C THR A 113 -14.38 1.02 1.17
N ARG A 114 -14.61 1.01 -0.15
CA ARG A 114 -15.91 1.29 -0.81
C ARG A 114 -16.49 2.68 -0.51
N LEU A 115 -15.74 3.57 0.13
CA LEU A 115 -16.15 4.95 0.40
C LEU A 115 -16.15 5.83 -0.87
N GLY A 116 -15.40 5.42 -1.90
CA GLY A 116 -15.34 6.10 -3.19
C GLY A 116 -15.00 5.11 -4.31
N PRO A 117 -15.97 4.31 -4.80
CA PRO A 117 -15.70 3.36 -5.87
C PRO A 117 -15.35 4.04 -7.21
N ASP A 118 -15.87 5.24 -7.45
CA ASP A 118 -15.71 6.02 -8.68
C ASP A 118 -14.50 6.99 -8.66
N VAL A 119 -13.40 6.58 -8.04
CA VAL A 119 -12.15 7.33 -8.07
C VAL A 119 -11.60 7.48 -9.50
N PRO A 120 -10.86 8.56 -9.82
CA PRO A 120 -10.20 8.71 -11.12
C PRO A 120 -9.35 7.50 -11.52
N SER A 121 -8.70 6.83 -10.57
CA SER A 121 -7.91 5.61 -10.78
C SER A 121 -8.72 4.32 -10.98
N ARG A 122 -10.07 4.38 -11.10
CA ARG A 122 -10.95 3.21 -11.19
C ARG A 122 -10.54 2.20 -12.28
N LEU A 123 -10.06 2.67 -13.44
CA LEU A 123 -9.57 1.77 -14.50
C LEU A 123 -8.36 0.95 -14.04
N ALA A 124 -7.45 1.56 -13.30
CA ALA A 124 -6.29 0.89 -12.73
C ALA A 124 -6.70 -0.10 -11.63
N GLN A 125 -7.65 0.28 -10.76
CA GLN A 125 -8.19 -0.63 -9.75
C GLN A 125 -8.90 -1.84 -10.38
N ALA A 126 -9.66 -1.64 -11.45
CA ALA A 126 -10.31 -2.72 -12.18
C ALA A 126 -9.29 -3.66 -12.86
N ALA A 127 -8.22 -3.11 -13.44
CA ALA A 127 -7.13 -3.91 -14.00
C ALA A 127 -6.43 -4.77 -12.93
N TRP A 128 -6.20 -4.21 -11.74
CA TRP A 128 -5.66 -4.95 -10.60
C TRP A 128 -6.55 -6.14 -10.20
N HIS A 129 -7.84 -5.91 -10.02
CA HIS A 129 -8.79 -6.96 -9.65
C HIS A 129 -8.86 -8.08 -10.71
N ARG A 130 -8.81 -7.74 -12.01
CA ARG A 130 -8.74 -8.75 -13.09
C ARG A 130 -7.52 -9.65 -12.93
N GLN A 131 -6.37 -9.09 -12.58
CA GLN A 131 -5.14 -9.84 -12.43
C GLN A 131 -5.19 -10.82 -11.24
N GLN A 132 -5.83 -10.45 -10.12
CA GLN A 132 -5.95 -11.32 -8.95
C GLN A 132 -6.73 -12.62 -9.21
N GLY A 133 -7.58 -12.65 -10.24
CA GLY A 133 -8.30 -13.86 -10.67
C GLY A 133 -7.44 -14.87 -11.45
N LEU A 134 -6.19 -14.54 -11.78
CA LEU A 134 -5.30 -15.38 -12.57
C LEU A 134 -4.42 -16.24 -11.66
N ARG A 135 -4.60 -17.57 -11.69
CA ARG A 135 -3.64 -18.52 -11.08
C ARG A 135 -2.69 -19.07 -12.15
N PRO A 136 -1.37 -19.12 -11.90
CA PRO A 136 -0.42 -19.70 -12.84
C PRO A 136 -0.55 -21.22 -12.80
N VAL A 137 -1.21 -21.78 -13.81
CA VAL A 137 -1.31 -23.24 -13.99
C VAL A 137 -0.67 -23.70 -15.31
N ASP A 138 -0.50 -22.82 -16.31
CA ASP A 138 0.10 -23.14 -17.62
C ASP A 138 0.77 -21.92 -18.28
N TYR A 139 1.60 -22.17 -19.31
CA TYR A 139 2.38 -21.14 -20.03
C TYR A 139 1.52 -20.07 -20.72
N ALA A 140 0.40 -20.44 -21.33
CA ALA A 140 -0.56 -19.48 -21.90
C ALA A 140 -1.10 -18.50 -20.85
N ARG A 141 -1.16 -18.94 -19.58
CA ARG A 141 -1.61 -18.09 -18.47
C ARG A 141 -0.50 -17.21 -17.92
N ILE A 142 0.78 -17.55 -18.13
CA ILE A 142 1.91 -16.66 -17.83
C ILE A 142 1.86 -15.41 -18.71
N GLN A 143 1.61 -15.57 -20.02
CA GLN A 143 1.43 -14.43 -20.93
C GLN A 143 0.22 -13.57 -20.54
N ALA A 144 -0.89 -14.20 -20.14
CA ALA A 144 -2.07 -13.47 -19.65
C ALA A 144 -1.79 -12.69 -18.35
N ILE A 145 -0.98 -13.23 -17.44
CA ILE A 145 -0.56 -12.53 -16.22
C ILE A 145 0.33 -11.33 -16.55
N ALA A 146 1.26 -11.49 -17.49
CA ALA A 146 2.12 -10.39 -17.95
C ALA A 146 1.30 -9.28 -18.62
N ALA A 147 0.41 -9.64 -19.54
CA ALA A 147 -0.48 -8.67 -20.18
C ALA A 147 -1.39 -7.94 -19.17
N ALA A 148 -1.94 -8.66 -18.18
CA ALA A 148 -2.74 -8.04 -17.12
C ALA A 148 -1.91 -7.11 -16.21
N GLN A 149 -0.62 -7.41 -16.03
CA GLN A 149 0.31 -6.52 -15.34
C GLN A 149 0.57 -5.25 -16.16
N ASP A 150 0.79 -5.38 -17.46
CA ASP A 150 1.04 -4.24 -18.36
C ASP A 150 -0.18 -3.32 -18.43
N ASP A 151 -1.39 -3.90 -18.62
CA ASP A 151 -2.68 -3.19 -18.57
C ASP A 151 -2.83 -2.37 -17.27
N TRP A 152 -2.48 -2.98 -16.14
CA TRP A 152 -2.60 -2.35 -14.83
C TRP A 152 -1.62 -1.18 -14.66
N LEU A 153 -0.37 -1.36 -15.06
CA LEU A 153 0.65 -0.32 -14.96
C LEU A 153 0.37 0.82 -15.95
N GLU A 154 -0.08 0.50 -17.17
CA GLU A 154 -0.49 1.48 -18.17
C GLU A 154 -1.64 2.35 -17.65
N ALA A 155 -2.68 1.74 -17.07
CA ALA A 155 -3.81 2.49 -16.51
C ALA A 155 -3.38 3.47 -15.41
N TRP A 156 -2.44 3.06 -14.55
CA TRP A 156 -1.85 3.94 -13.54
C TRP A 156 -1.00 5.06 -14.14
N ASN A 157 -0.23 4.78 -15.20
CA ASN A 157 0.56 5.79 -15.88
C ASN A 157 -0.32 6.82 -16.60
N ILE A 158 -1.39 6.38 -17.27
CA ILE A 158 -2.39 7.28 -17.86
C ILE A 158 -2.98 8.18 -16.76
N TRP A 159 -3.43 7.58 -15.64
CA TRP A 159 -3.94 8.34 -14.50
C TRP A 159 -2.94 9.37 -13.98
N ALA A 160 -1.65 9.03 -13.89
CA ALA A 160 -0.61 9.95 -13.40
C ALA A 160 -0.41 11.18 -14.31
N THR A 161 -0.76 11.07 -15.60
CA THR A 161 -0.76 12.21 -16.53
C THR A 161 -2.01 13.09 -16.44
N THR A 162 -3.10 12.59 -15.85
CA THR A 162 -4.35 13.34 -15.64
C THR A 162 -4.24 14.21 -14.38
N ARG A 163 -3.99 15.50 -14.58
CA ARG A 163 -3.98 16.50 -13.50
C ARG A 163 -5.39 16.94 -13.13
#